data_AF-A0A520QEC2-F1
#
_entry.id   AF-A0A520QEC2-F1
#
_cell.length_a   1.000
_cell.length_b   1.000
_cell.length_c   1.000
_cell.angle_alpha   90.00
_cell.angle_beta   90.00
_cell.angle_gamma   90.00
#
_symmetry.space_group_name_H-M   'P 1'
#
loop_
_entity.id
_entity.type
_entity.pdbx_description
1 polymer ?
#
loop_
_entity_poly.entity_id
_entity_poly.type
_entity_poly.pdbx_seq_one_letter_code
_entity_poly.pdbx_strand_id
1 'polypeptide(L)'
;MASFRYGVFLMALAAIGCGESNDVGDAGARGDGGGMDATVGRDAGSGDDAGSGDDAGSGHDAGSGDDAGSSDAGSSDAGLVDAGPTDAGPPADAGPLCEGMTRGRCDGAGTMCLCCPAGGPLERCLCTTECSTDADCTDAGRPLCNRPMGGPGTGRMGICTPRDFACAWGAICASPDTPIDTPKGERPIAALAEGDLVLSLHEGRLQPRPIRVARRTRVQDHAVVQVTLATGRVLEISGGHPTADGRRFDALAPGDAIDGVDIVEIAHVPYRHAHTYDILPDSDTGTYVAGGVLIGSTLLGVE
;
A
#
# COMPACT_ATOMS: atom_id res chain seq x y z
N MET A 1 -29.12 -46.54 8.05
CA MET A 1 -28.15 -47.65 7.87
C MET A 1 -28.12 -48.03 6.40
N ALA A 2 -27.12 -47.58 5.66
CA ALA A 2 -26.77 -48.11 4.35
C ALA A 2 -25.28 -47.82 4.14
N SER A 3 -24.49 -48.88 4.08
CA SER A 3 -23.04 -48.89 3.95
C SER A 3 -22.69 -48.85 2.46
N PHE A 4 -21.79 -47.96 2.04
CA PHE A 4 -21.11 -48.09 0.75
C PHE A 4 -19.62 -47.86 0.91
N ARG A 5 -18.86 -48.82 0.37
CA ARG A 5 -17.46 -49.11 0.61
C ARG A 5 -16.56 -48.20 -0.22
N TYR A 6 -15.57 -47.57 0.42
CA TYR A 6 -14.45 -46.92 -0.25
C TYR A 6 -13.52 -47.97 -0.88
N GLY A 7 -13.40 -47.95 -2.21
CA GLY A 7 -12.36 -48.64 -2.92
C GLY A 7 -11.06 -47.87 -2.82
N VAL A 8 -10.10 -48.42 -2.06
CA VAL A 8 -8.71 -48.00 -2.02
C VAL A 8 -8.06 -48.41 -3.35
N PHE A 9 -7.69 -47.44 -4.19
CA PHE A 9 -6.77 -47.69 -5.31
C PHE A 9 -5.35 -47.33 -4.86
N LEU A 10 -4.63 -48.34 -4.40
CA LEU A 10 -3.18 -48.35 -4.26
C LEU A 10 -2.60 -48.51 -5.68
N MET A 11 -1.95 -47.48 -6.20
CA MET A 11 -1.01 -47.63 -7.31
C MET A 11 0.40 -47.50 -6.74
N ALA A 12 1.01 -48.66 -6.49
CA ALA A 12 2.42 -48.82 -6.22
C ALA A 12 3.19 -48.59 -7.52
N LEU A 13 4.05 -47.57 -7.57
CA LEU A 13 5.13 -47.51 -8.54
C LEU A 13 6.39 -48.08 -7.87
N ALA A 14 6.82 -49.23 -8.40
CA ALA A 14 8.00 -49.95 -7.97
C ALA A 14 9.29 -49.20 -8.37
N ALA A 15 10.16 -49.01 -7.40
CA ALA A 15 11.57 -48.73 -7.59
C ALA A 15 12.29 -50.02 -8.02
N ILE A 16 13.12 -49.93 -9.06
CA ILE A 16 14.21 -50.85 -9.38
C ILE A 16 15.46 -49.99 -9.56
N GLY A 17 16.48 -50.27 -8.75
CA GLY A 17 17.70 -49.47 -8.62
C GLY A 17 18.96 -50.10 -9.23
N CYS A 18 20.09 -49.60 -8.72
CA CYS A 18 21.51 -49.95 -8.95
C CYS A 18 22.09 -49.41 -10.28
N GLY A 19 23.19 -48.66 -10.37
CA GLY A 19 24.25 -48.23 -9.45
C GLY A 19 25.56 -48.22 -10.25
N GLU A 20 26.44 -47.21 -10.11
CA GLU A 20 27.91 -47.33 -10.28
C GLU A 20 28.65 -46.03 -9.92
N SER A 21 29.69 -46.19 -9.10
CA SER A 21 30.61 -45.22 -8.55
C SER A 21 31.72 -44.87 -9.53
N ASN A 22 32.30 -43.66 -9.46
CA ASN A 22 33.71 -43.41 -9.83
C ASN A 22 34.26 -42.20 -9.06
N ASP A 23 35.11 -42.51 -8.07
CA ASP A 23 36.06 -41.60 -7.43
C ASP A 23 37.32 -41.47 -8.31
N VAL A 24 37.71 -40.23 -8.64
CA VAL A 24 39.11 -39.77 -8.90
C VAL A 24 39.05 -38.22 -8.84
N GLY A 25 39.87 -37.44 -8.16
CA GLY A 25 41.06 -37.64 -7.35
C GLY A 25 41.54 -36.27 -6.84
N ASP A 26 42.39 -36.35 -5.82
CA ASP A 26 42.91 -35.32 -4.94
C ASP A 26 44.04 -34.44 -5.56
N ALA A 27 44.12 -33.18 -5.12
CA ALA A 27 45.30 -32.30 -5.05
C ALA A 27 44.78 -30.89 -4.66
N GLY A 28 45.17 -30.19 -3.59
CA GLY A 28 46.33 -30.29 -2.70
C GLY A 28 46.89 -28.87 -2.46
N ALA A 29 47.39 -28.63 -1.23
CA ALA A 29 48.13 -27.46 -0.70
C ALA A 29 47.28 -26.28 -0.17
N ARG A 30 47.18 -26.06 1.16
CA ARG A 30 48.16 -25.67 2.20
C ARG A 30 48.56 -24.19 2.18
N GLY A 31 48.38 -23.53 3.33
CA GLY A 31 48.92 -22.22 3.65
C GLY A 31 48.50 -21.77 5.05
N ASP A 32 49.21 -22.27 6.06
CA ASP A 32 49.13 -21.90 7.48
C ASP A 32 49.61 -20.47 7.77
N GLY A 33 49.18 -19.93 8.92
CA GLY A 33 49.80 -18.79 9.61
C GLY A 33 48.80 -18.08 10.52
N GLY A 34 48.60 -18.53 11.77
CA GLY A 34 49.30 -17.99 12.94
C GLY A 34 48.52 -16.76 13.47
N GLY A 35 47.79 -16.80 14.58
CA GLY A 35 48.21 -17.20 15.91
C GLY A 35 48.67 -15.95 16.67
N MET A 36 47.90 -15.50 17.67
CA MET A 36 48.39 -14.89 18.93
C MET A 36 47.22 -14.60 19.88
N ASP A 37 47.36 -15.17 21.07
CA ASP A 37 46.52 -15.04 22.26
C ASP A 37 47.16 -14.06 23.26
N ALA A 38 46.31 -13.56 24.16
CA ALA A 38 46.57 -12.93 25.45
C ALA A 38 47.24 -11.53 25.50
N THR A 39 46.56 -10.56 26.12
CA THR A 39 46.80 -10.26 27.55
C THR A 39 45.85 -9.20 28.14
N VAL A 40 45.55 -9.44 29.41
CA VAL A 40 44.95 -8.62 30.45
C VAL A 40 45.60 -7.24 30.65
N GLY A 41 44.79 -6.25 31.08
CA GLY A 41 45.26 -5.02 31.71
C GLY A 41 44.11 -4.08 32.10
N ARG A 42 43.75 -4.08 33.39
CA ARG A 42 42.91 -3.05 34.05
C ARG A 42 43.73 -1.76 34.22
N ASP A 43 43.06 -0.61 34.27
CA ASP A 43 43.25 0.55 35.17
C ASP A 43 42.15 1.58 34.80
N ALA A 44 41.20 1.97 35.64
CA ALA A 44 41.24 2.73 36.90
C ALA A 44 41.80 4.15 36.72
N GLY A 45 40.90 5.14 36.75
CA GLY A 45 41.23 6.56 36.71
C GLY A 45 40.00 7.44 36.98
N SER A 46 39.68 7.59 38.26
CA SER A 46 38.80 8.61 38.82
C SER A 46 39.45 10.00 38.74
N GLY A 47 38.64 11.05 38.70
CA GLY A 47 39.11 12.44 38.85
C GLY A 47 37.97 13.44 38.70
N ASP A 48 37.40 13.81 39.86
CA ASP A 48 36.48 14.92 40.09
C ASP A 48 37.10 16.30 39.77
N ASP A 49 36.24 17.32 39.62
CA ASP A 49 36.34 18.73 40.08
C ASP A 49 35.48 19.63 39.16
N ALA A 50 34.31 20.17 39.54
CA ALA A 50 33.94 21.12 40.61
C ALA A 50 33.88 22.59 40.15
N GLY A 51 32.77 23.26 40.49
CA GLY A 51 32.49 24.69 40.32
C GLY A 51 31.11 24.93 39.67
N SER A 52 29.98 24.96 40.38
CA SER A 52 29.50 25.87 41.46
C SER A 52 29.20 27.29 40.99
N GLY A 53 27.94 27.71 41.15
CA GLY A 53 27.48 29.10 40.98
C GLY A 53 25.95 29.20 40.85
N ASP A 54 25.26 29.18 41.99
CA ASP A 54 23.81 29.29 42.15
C ASP A 54 23.22 30.71 41.93
N ASP A 55 21.89 30.75 42.04
CA ASP A 55 20.99 31.86 42.44
C ASP A 55 20.46 32.76 41.31
N ALA A 56 19.21 33.22 41.29
CA ALA A 56 17.95 32.95 41.98
C ALA A 56 16.90 33.81 41.25
N GLY A 57 15.62 33.43 41.21
CA GLY A 57 14.58 34.32 40.68
C GLY A 57 13.21 33.70 40.46
N SER A 58 12.48 33.50 41.55
CA SER A 58 11.06 33.18 41.63
C SER A 58 10.16 34.44 41.55
N GLY A 59 8.99 34.32 40.90
CA GLY A 59 7.84 35.26 41.00
C GLY A 59 7.01 35.21 39.71
N HIS A 60 5.91 34.46 39.63
CA HIS A 60 4.53 34.82 39.99
C HIS A 60 3.96 36.08 39.28
N ASP A 61 2.84 35.83 38.61
CA ASP A 61 1.68 36.70 38.31
C ASP A 61 1.73 37.72 37.16
N ALA A 62 0.93 37.45 36.12
CA ALA A 62 -0.03 38.39 35.51
C ALA A 62 -1.00 37.56 34.63
N GLY A 63 -2.31 37.54 34.82
CA GLY A 63 -3.18 38.61 35.31
C GLY A 63 -3.72 39.40 34.12
N SER A 64 -4.94 39.03 33.72
CA SER A 64 -5.91 39.65 32.83
C SER A 64 -5.62 41.06 32.27
N GLY A 65 -5.75 41.20 30.95
CA GLY A 65 -5.87 42.49 30.28
C GLY A 65 -7.28 43.06 30.43
N ASP A 66 -7.35 44.32 30.86
CA ASP A 66 -8.46 45.23 30.65
C ASP A 66 -7.96 46.47 29.89
N ASP A 67 -8.84 46.95 29.03
CA ASP A 67 -8.65 47.96 28.01
C ASP A 67 -8.47 49.40 28.52
N ALA A 68 -8.13 50.25 27.54
CA ALA A 68 -8.44 51.68 27.42
C ALA A 68 -7.39 52.70 27.90
N GLY A 69 -6.92 53.49 26.93
CA GLY A 69 -6.12 54.69 27.18
C GLY A 69 -5.67 55.35 25.88
N SER A 70 -6.55 56.17 25.30
CA SER A 70 -6.31 57.11 24.21
C SER A 70 -5.34 58.24 24.61
N SER A 71 -4.41 58.61 23.73
CA SER A 71 -3.96 60.02 23.61
C SER A 71 -3.20 60.30 22.31
N ASP A 72 -3.58 61.42 21.72
CA ASP A 72 -3.22 61.95 20.41
C ASP A 72 -1.81 62.56 20.31
N ALA A 73 -1.34 62.58 19.05
CA ALA A 73 -0.62 63.65 18.36
C ALA A 73 0.71 64.21 18.95
N GLY A 74 1.79 63.96 18.22
CA GLY A 74 3.03 64.73 18.29
C GLY A 74 3.87 64.50 17.03
N SER A 75 4.15 65.58 16.30
CA SER A 75 4.80 65.63 14.99
C SER A 75 6.30 65.34 14.99
N SER A 76 6.77 64.87 13.83
CA SER A 76 8.09 65.08 13.20
C SER A 76 9.35 64.50 13.86
N ASP A 77 9.90 63.46 13.24
CA ASP A 77 11.29 63.47 12.78
C ASP A 77 11.47 62.54 11.56
N ALA A 78 12.14 63.06 10.54
CA ALA A 78 12.55 62.33 9.35
C ALA A 78 13.92 61.69 9.63
N GLY A 79 13.90 60.51 10.23
CA GLY A 79 15.08 59.68 10.42
C GLY A 79 15.07 58.49 9.46
N LEU A 80 16.01 58.46 8.52
CA LEU A 80 16.39 57.26 7.77
C LEU A 80 16.85 56.20 8.77
N VAL A 81 16.03 55.17 8.99
CA VAL A 81 16.41 53.96 9.71
C VAL A 81 16.01 52.74 8.89
N ASP A 82 16.95 51.81 8.82
CA ASP A 82 16.97 50.57 8.06
C ASP A 82 15.59 49.90 7.91
N ALA A 83 15.28 49.55 6.66
CA ALA A 83 14.38 48.44 6.38
C ALA A 83 15.07 47.14 6.85
N GLY A 84 15.00 46.89 8.15
CA GLY A 84 15.17 45.55 8.72
C GLY A 84 14.14 44.61 8.08
N PRO A 85 14.45 43.30 7.97
CA PRO A 85 13.58 42.38 7.28
C PRO A 85 12.20 42.45 7.92
N THR A 86 11.21 42.73 7.09
CA THR A 86 9.80 42.56 7.42
C THR A 86 9.64 41.29 8.25
N ASP A 87 9.17 41.46 9.47
CA ASP A 87 8.54 40.42 10.27
C ASP A 87 7.28 40.02 9.50
N ALA A 88 7.49 39.22 8.45
CA ALA A 88 6.43 38.54 7.74
C ALA A 88 5.92 37.52 8.74
N GLY A 89 4.94 37.93 9.54
CA GLY A 89 4.15 37.03 10.35
C GLY A 89 3.75 35.81 9.50
N PRO A 90 3.58 34.63 10.12
CA PRO A 90 3.28 33.41 9.38
C PRO A 90 2.10 33.69 8.42
N PRO A 91 2.23 33.41 7.12
CA PRO A 91 1.23 33.79 6.14
C PRO A 91 -0.12 33.20 6.56
N ALA A 92 -1.05 34.07 6.95
CA ALA A 92 -2.35 33.70 7.52
C ALA A 92 -3.30 33.06 6.49
N ASP A 93 -2.96 33.06 5.21
CA ASP A 93 -3.76 32.50 4.11
C ASP A 93 -3.04 31.38 3.35
N ALA A 94 -2.08 30.76 4.01
CA ALA A 94 -1.32 29.72 3.38
C ALA A 94 -2.22 28.46 3.32
N GLY A 95 -2.68 28.07 2.11
CA GLY A 95 -3.50 26.88 1.84
C GLY A 95 -2.89 25.55 2.35
N PRO A 96 -3.57 24.40 2.29
CA PRO A 96 -3.04 23.16 2.85
C PRO A 96 -1.71 22.75 2.19
N LEU A 97 -0.81 22.15 2.98
CA LEU A 97 0.39 21.51 2.46
C LEU A 97 -0.01 20.25 1.70
N CYS A 98 0.57 20.06 0.52
CA CYS A 98 0.35 18.89 -0.31
C CYS A 98 1.66 18.14 -0.54
N GLU A 99 1.64 16.85 -0.21
CA GLU A 99 2.73 15.92 -0.43
C GLU A 99 2.26 14.90 -1.47
N GLY A 100 2.89 14.91 -2.66
CA GLY A 100 2.42 14.11 -3.79
C GLY A 100 3.07 14.56 -5.10
N MET A 101 2.30 14.57 -6.20
CA MET A 101 2.76 15.11 -7.48
C MET A 101 2.98 16.62 -7.44
N THR A 102 2.16 17.32 -6.65
CA THR A 102 2.39 18.72 -6.32
C THR A 102 3.04 18.74 -4.95
N ARG A 103 4.35 18.99 -4.89
CA ARG A 103 5.03 19.27 -3.61
C ARG A 103 4.89 20.74 -3.33
N GLY A 104 4.38 21.06 -2.15
CA GLY A 104 4.24 22.44 -1.71
C GLY A 104 2.79 22.78 -1.42
N ARG A 105 2.50 24.06 -1.37
CA ARG A 105 1.23 24.58 -0.87
C ARG A 105 0.23 24.75 -2.02
N CYS A 106 -1.04 24.50 -1.73
CA CYS A 106 -2.11 24.68 -2.71
C CYS A 106 -2.50 26.16 -2.77
N ASP A 107 -1.88 26.88 -3.70
CA ASP A 107 -1.96 28.34 -3.80
C ASP A 107 -3.05 28.82 -4.78
N GLY A 108 -3.70 27.88 -5.48
CA GLY A 108 -4.80 28.16 -6.41
C GLY A 108 -6.11 28.43 -5.67
N ALA A 109 -6.90 29.40 -6.13
CA ALA A 109 -8.18 29.75 -5.52
C ALA A 109 -9.11 28.52 -5.41
N GLY A 110 -9.46 28.16 -4.17
CA GLY A 110 -10.33 27.02 -3.87
C GLY A 110 -9.69 25.63 -4.06
N THR A 111 -8.40 25.55 -4.40
CA THR A 111 -7.71 24.26 -4.49
C THR A 111 -7.39 23.72 -3.09
N MET A 112 -7.59 22.42 -2.91
CA MET A 112 -7.20 21.69 -1.72
C MET A 112 -6.35 20.49 -2.12
N CYS A 113 -5.54 19.98 -1.18
CA CYS A 113 -4.77 18.79 -1.43
C CYS A 113 -5.70 17.58 -1.42
N LEU A 114 -6.08 17.11 -2.62
CA LEU A 114 -6.90 15.92 -2.77
C LEU A 114 -6.05 14.76 -3.27
N CYS A 115 -6.21 13.63 -2.59
CA CYS A 115 -5.41 12.45 -2.79
C CYS A 115 -6.25 11.36 -3.47
N CYS A 116 -5.67 10.77 -4.51
CA CYS A 116 -6.17 9.55 -5.09
C CYS A 116 -5.63 8.35 -4.27
N PRO A 117 -6.50 7.49 -3.70
CA PRO A 117 -6.06 6.24 -3.09
C PRO A 117 -5.63 5.29 -4.21
N ALA A 118 -4.33 5.23 -4.50
CA ALA A 118 -3.75 4.37 -5.53
C ALA A 118 -3.65 2.90 -5.09
N GLY A 119 -4.63 2.41 -4.32
CA GLY A 119 -4.67 1.00 -3.87
C GLY A 119 -3.42 0.51 -3.12
N GLY A 120 -2.64 1.41 -2.49
CA GLY A 120 -1.40 1.10 -1.77
C GLY A 120 -0.98 2.27 -0.85
N PRO A 121 0.19 2.18 -0.17
CA PRO A 121 0.64 3.16 0.84
C PRO A 121 1.14 4.48 0.24
N LEU A 122 1.16 4.61 -1.09
CA LEU A 122 1.52 5.82 -1.80
C LEU A 122 0.26 6.46 -2.36
N GLU A 123 -0.18 7.55 -1.74
CA GLU A 123 -1.26 8.38 -2.25
C GLU A 123 -0.71 9.38 -3.27
N ARG A 124 -1.37 9.51 -4.43
CA ARG A 124 -1.03 10.59 -5.39
C ARG A 124 -1.92 11.78 -5.09
N CYS A 125 -1.34 12.74 -4.39
CA CYS A 125 -2.02 13.98 -4.07
C CYS A 125 -1.70 15.09 -5.08
N LEU A 126 -2.70 15.92 -5.33
CA LEU A 126 -2.64 17.06 -6.22
C LEU A 126 -3.49 18.20 -5.65
N CYS A 127 -3.02 19.43 -5.84
CA CYS A 127 -3.75 20.61 -5.38
C CYS A 127 -4.92 20.92 -6.33
N THR A 128 -6.11 20.37 -6.09
CA THR A 128 -7.24 20.48 -7.02
C THR A 128 -8.58 20.74 -6.32
N THR A 129 -9.65 20.76 -7.09
CA THR A 129 -11.04 20.85 -6.61
C THR A 129 -11.76 19.51 -6.74
N GLU A 130 -12.76 19.32 -5.88
CA GLU A 130 -13.72 18.22 -6.03
C GLU A 130 -14.60 18.43 -7.27
N CYS A 131 -15.14 17.34 -7.81
CA CYS A 131 -16.02 17.38 -8.98
C CYS A 131 -17.06 16.26 -8.96
N SER A 132 -18.22 16.52 -9.57
CA SER A 132 -19.21 15.51 -9.93
C SER A 132 -19.17 15.16 -11.42
N THR A 133 -18.78 16.13 -12.24
CA THR A 133 -18.68 16.03 -13.70
C THR A 133 -17.48 16.83 -14.21
N ASP A 134 -17.07 16.58 -15.47
CA ASP A 134 -16.00 17.35 -16.12
C ASP A 134 -16.30 18.86 -16.17
N ALA A 135 -17.57 19.26 -16.12
CA ALA A 135 -17.97 20.67 -16.13
C ALA A 135 -17.58 21.42 -14.84
N ASP A 136 -17.39 20.71 -13.73
CA ASP A 136 -16.96 21.30 -12.46
C ASP A 136 -15.45 21.65 -12.49
N CYS A 137 -14.72 21.14 -13.49
CA CYS A 137 -13.28 21.31 -13.63
C CYS A 137 -12.93 22.49 -14.54
N THR A 138 -12.94 23.69 -13.97
CA THR A 138 -12.71 24.95 -14.72
C THR A 138 -11.23 25.25 -15.00
N ASP A 139 -10.31 24.54 -14.35
CA ASP A 139 -8.86 24.67 -14.56
C ASP A 139 -8.45 23.96 -15.87
N ALA A 140 -7.89 24.72 -16.81
CA ALA A 140 -7.43 24.19 -18.10
C ALA A 140 -6.32 23.13 -17.97
N GLY A 141 -5.53 23.18 -16.88
CA GLY A 141 -4.53 22.16 -16.56
C GLY A 141 -5.13 20.87 -15.99
N ARG A 142 -6.39 20.90 -15.55
CA ARG A 142 -7.07 19.77 -14.91
C ARG A 142 -8.51 19.58 -15.41
N PRO A 143 -8.72 19.38 -16.72
CA PRO A 143 -10.05 19.50 -17.33
C PRO A 143 -10.94 18.26 -17.15
N LEU A 144 -10.47 17.20 -16.48
CA LEU A 144 -11.21 15.94 -16.35
C LEU A 144 -11.60 15.69 -14.90
N CYS A 145 -12.85 15.28 -14.69
CA CYS A 145 -13.32 14.82 -13.40
C CYS A 145 -13.03 13.34 -13.23
N ASN A 146 -11.97 13.04 -12.47
CA ASN A 146 -11.60 11.66 -12.16
C ASN A 146 -12.38 11.18 -10.93
N ARG A 147 -13.27 10.18 -11.11
CA ARG A 147 -14.22 9.74 -10.07
C ARG A 147 -13.92 8.32 -9.57
N PRO A 148 -14.21 8.00 -8.30
CA PRO A 148 -14.10 6.65 -7.79
C PRO A 148 -14.91 5.63 -8.59
N MET A 149 -14.34 4.44 -8.83
CA MET A 149 -15.07 3.36 -9.50
C MET A 149 -16.36 3.03 -8.70
N GLY A 150 -17.49 2.99 -9.42
CA GLY A 150 -18.84 2.94 -8.86
C GLY A 150 -19.89 3.68 -9.72
N GLY A 151 -19.45 4.44 -10.72
CA GLY A 151 -20.36 5.16 -11.63
C GLY A 151 -21.00 6.41 -10.99
N PRO A 152 -21.76 7.20 -11.77
CA PRO A 152 -22.54 8.29 -11.22
C PRO A 152 -23.62 7.74 -10.27
N GLY A 153 -23.60 8.16 -8.99
CA GLY A 153 -24.64 7.79 -8.01
C GLY A 153 -24.15 7.26 -6.66
N THR A 154 -22.85 7.07 -6.44
CA THR A 154 -22.31 6.59 -5.15
C THR A 154 -22.18 7.67 -4.07
N GLY A 155 -22.49 8.94 -4.39
CA GLY A 155 -22.39 10.06 -3.47
C GLY A 155 -20.95 10.47 -3.10
N ARG A 156 -19.91 9.86 -3.71
CA ARG A 156 -18.52 10.26 -3.51
C ARG A 156 -18.09 11.21 -4.63
N MET A 157 -17.68 12.42 -4.26
CA MET A 157 -17.11 13.42 -5.16
C MET A 157 -15.80 12.90 -5.77
N GLY A 158 -15.57 13.14 -7.06
CA GLY A 158 -14.30 12.95 -7.73
C GLY A 158 -13.37 14.14 -7.54
N ILE A 159 -12.22 14.13 -8.21
CA ILE A 159 -11.23 15.21 -8.18
C ILE A 159 -10.90 15.65 -9.61
N CYS A 160 -10.67 16.94 -9.83
CA CYS A 160 -10.27 17.46 -11.14
C CYS A 160 -8.80 17.14 -11.42
N THR A 161 -8.49 16.59 -12.59
CA THR A 161 -7.16 16.07 -12.89
C THR A 161 -6.66 16.40 -14.29
N PRO A 162 -5.33 16.45 -14.49
CA PRO A 162 -4.75 16.47 -15.83
C PRO A 162 -5.22 15.29 -16.68
N ARG A 163 -5.12 15.43 -18.01
CA ARG A 163 -5.60 14.40 -18.95
C ARG A 163 -4.82 13.08 -18.87
N ASP A 164 -3.55 13.16 -18.49
CA ASP A 164 -2.64 12.05 -18.29
C ASP A 164 -2.74 11.43 -16.89
N PHE A 165 -3.45 12.09 -15.97
CA PHE A 165 -3.66 11.57 -14.62
C PHE A 165 -4.77 10.51 -14.59
N ALA A 166 -4.36 9.26 -14.41
CA ALA A 166 -5.25 8.14 -14.15
C ALA A 166 -5.28 7.86 -12.65
N CYS A 167 -6.33 8.31 -11.97
CA CYS A 167 -6.59 7.87 -10.60
C CYS A 167 -7.07 6.43 -10.60
N ALA A 168 -6.27 5.57 -9.99
CA ALA A 168 -6.59 4.19 -9.71
C ALA A 168 -7.48 4.11 -8.46
N TRP A 169 -8.61 4.83 -8.46
CA TRP A 169 -9.54 4.88 -7.32
C TRP A 169 -9.97 3.48 -6.91
N GLY A 170 -9.28 2.92 -5.92
CA GLY A 170 -9.45 1.51 -5.63
C GLY A 170 -9.26 0.65 -6.89
N ALA A 171 -8.13 0.77 -7.60
CA ALA A 171 -7.65 -0.36 -8.38
C ALA A 171 -7.36 -1.47 -7.39
N ILE A 172 -8.39 -2.25 -7.11
CA ILE A 172 -8.36 -3.31 -6.15
C ILE A 172 -8.30 -4.59 -6.95
N CYS A 173 -7.11 -4.95 -7.42
CA CYS A 173 -7.02 -6.06 -8.36
C CYS A 173 -5.66 -6.76 -8.29
N ALA A 174 -5.61 -7.93 -8.90
CA ALA A 174 -4.47 -8.83 -8.96
C ALA A 174 -3.56 -8.53 -10.17
N SER A 175 -2.29 -8.91 -10.04
CA SER A 175 -1.30 -8.88 -11.12
C SER A 175 -1.71 -9.79 -12.29
N PRO A 176 -1.37 -9.48 -13.57
CA PRO A 176 -1.74 -10.32 -14.70
C PRO A 176 -1.34 -11.79 -14.56
N ASP A 177 -0.22 -12.04 -13.88
CA ASP A 177 0.36 -13.37 -13.71
C ASP A 177 -0.18 -14.11 -12.47
N THR A 178 -1.12 -13.50 -11.72
CA THR A 178 -1.71 -14.14 -10.55
C THR A 178 -2.36 -15.47 -10.94
N PRO A 179 -1.89 -16.60 -10.36
CA PRO A 179 -2.38 -17.93 -10.71
C PRO A 179 -3.76 -18.15 -10.09
N ILE A 180 -4.77 -18.43 -10.91
CA ILE A 180 -6.13 -18.72 -10.50
C ILE A 180 -6.42 -20.19 -10.72
N ASP A 181 -6.95 -20.86 -9.70
CA ASP A 181 -7.27 -22.28 -9.80
C ASP A 181 -8.50 -22.47 -10.69
N THR A 182 -8.34 -23.30 -11.72
CA THR A 182 -9.43 -23.77 -12.56
C THR A 182 -9.54 -25.29 -12.46
N PRO A 183 -10.67 -25.90 -12.88
CA PRO A 183 -10.82 -27.35 -12.90
C PRO A 183 -9.77 -28.09 -13.75
N LYS A 184 -9.08 -27.37 -14.65
CA LYS A 184 -8.05 -27.92 -15.53
C LYS A 184 -6.63 -27.57 -15.09
N GLY A 185 -6.48 -26.95 -13.92
CA GLY A 185 -5.21 -26.43 -13.40
C GLY A 185 -5.16 -24.91 -13.34
N GLU A 186 -4.07 -24.37 -12.81
CA GLU A 186 -3.87 -22.94 -12.66
C GLU A 186 -3.80 -22.24 -14.03
N ARG A 187 -4.42 -21.05 -14.13
CA ARG A 187 -4.30 -20.12 -15.26
C ARG A 187 -4.02 -18.72 -14.74
N PRO A 188 -3.20 -17.91 -15.43
CA PRO A 188 -3.01 -16.52 -15.06
C PRO A 188 -4.33 -15.75 -15.24
N ILE A 189 -4.66 -14.87 -14.29
CA ILE A 189 -5.92 -14.12 -14.29
C ILE A 189 -6.12 -13.30 -15.57
N ALA A 190 -5.04 -12.78 -16.17
CA ALA A 190 -5.12 -12.01 -17.41
C ALA A 190 -5.54 -12.83 -18.64
N ALA A 191 -5.47 -14.16 -18.56
CA ALA A 191 -5.90 -15.06 -19.62
C ALA A 191 -7.34 -15.58 -19.43
N LEU A 192 -8.01 -15.20 -18.34
CA LEU A 192 -9.38 -15.61 -18.06
C LEU A 192 -10.39 -14.66 -18.71
N ALA A 193 -11.54 -15.20 -19.10
CA ALA A 193 -12.66 -14.45 -19.65
C ALA A 193 -13.98 -14.84 -18.98
N GLU A 194 -15.01 -14.01 -19.16
CA GLU A 194 -16.37 -14.36 -18.75
C GLU A 194 -16.80 -15.71 -19.36
N GLY A 195 -17.42 -16.55 -18.54
CA GLY A 195 -17.78 -17.93 -18.86
C GLY A 195 -16.70 -18.97 -18.57
N ASP A 196 -15.42 -18.59 -18.39
CA ASP A 196 -14.38 -19.53 -17.94
C ASP A 196 -14.72 -20.06 -16.53
N LEU A 197 -14.38 -21.32 -16.26
CA LEU A 197 -14.60 -21.93 -14.93
C LEU A 197 -13.41 -21.68 -14.01
N VAL A 198 -13.68 -21.23 -12.79
CA VAL A 198 -12.71 -21.07 -11.69
C VAL A 198 -13.21 -21.75 -10.43
N LEU A 199 -12.31 -22.12 -9.51
CA LEU A 199 -12.71 -22.61 -8.20
C LEU A 199 -13.17 -21.43 -7.32
N SER A 200 -14.39 -21.53 -6.83
CA SER A 200 -15.05 -20.52 -5.99
C SER A 200 -15.77 -21.20 -4.83
N LEU A 201 -15.87 -20.54 -3.68
CA LEU A 201 -16.69 -21.01 -2.58
C LEU A 201 -18.16 -20.74 -2.90
N HIS A 202 -18.96 -21.80 -2.99
CA HIS A 202 -20.40 -21.72 -3.22
C HIS A 202 -21.15 -22.69 -2.31
N GLU A 203 -22.18 -22.20 -1.60
CA GLU A 203 -22.96 -23.00 -0.66
C GLU A 203 -22.07 -23.74 0.37
N GLY A 204 -21.01 -23.06 0.82
CA GLY A 204 -20.04 -23.59 1.79
C GLY A 204 -19.07 -24.63 1.24
N ARG A 205 -18.95 -24.80 -0.08
CA ARG A 205 -18.03 -25.77 -0.71
C ARG A 205 -17.27 -25.14 -1.87
N LEU A 206 -16.00 -25.52 -2.05
CA LEU A 206 -15.25 -25.18 -3.25
C LEU A 206 -15.83 -25.93 -4.46
N GLN A 207 -16.24 -25.18 -5.48
CA GLN A 207 -16.89 -25.70 -6.67
C GLN A 207 -16.43 -24.92 -7.91
N PRO A 208 -16.37 -25.56 -9.10
CA PRO A 208 -16.22 -24.86 -10.36
C PRO A 208 -17.40 -23.94 -10.64
N ARG A 209 -17.16 -22.64 -10.77
CA ARG A 209 -18.18 -21.65 -11.12
C ARG A 209 -17.73 -20.83 -12.33
N PRO A 210 -18.65 -20.48 -13.25
CA PRO A 210 -18.32 -19.62 -14.36
C PRO A 210 -18.01 -18.21 -13.87
N ILE A 211 -17.06 -17.54 -14.51
CA ILE A 211 -16.81 -16.12 -14.31
C ILE A 211 -17.99 -15.34 -14.89
N ARG A 212 -18.70 -14.59 -14.05
CA ARG A 212 -19.80 -13.70 -14.44
C ARG A 212 -19.29 -12.37 -14.99
N VAL A 213 -18.23 -11.83 -14.38
CA VAL A 213 -17.63 -10.55 -14.79
C VAL A 213 -16.11 -10.69 -14.78
N ALA A 214 -15.44 -10.23 -15.84
CA ALA A 214 -13.99 -10.08 -15.88
C ALA A 214 -13.63 -8.61 -16.13
N ARG A 215 -12.79 -8.03 -15.26
CA ARG A 215 -12.35 -6.64 -15.38
C ARG A 215 -10.85 -6.54 -15.61
N ARG A 216 -10.51 -5.61 -16.50
CA ARG A 216 -9.14 -5.20 -16.82
C ARG A 216 -9.06 -3.69 -16.69
N THR A 217 -8.28 -3.22 -15.72
CA THR A 217 -8.19 -1.81 -15.37
C THR A 217 -6.80 -1.29 -15.70
N ARG A 218 -6.71 -0.19 -16.44
CA ARG A 218 -5.41 0.47 -16.71
C ARG A 218 -4.92 1.15 -15.43
N VAL A 219 -3.64 1.01 -15.13
CA VAL A 219 -2.97 1.66 -14.00
C VAL A 219 -1.70 2.37 -14.45
N GLN A 220 -1.28 3.39 -13.70
CA GLN A 220 -0.04 4.15 -13.91
C GLN A 220 0.60 4.46 -12.56
N ASP A 221 1.92 4.22 -12.43
CA ASP A 221 2.70 4.40 -11.19
C ASP A 221 2.01 3.76 -9.96
N HIS A 222 1.53 2.52 -10.14
CA HIS A 222 0.78 1.77 -9.12
C HIS A 222 1.73 1.04 -8.17
N ALA A 223 1.25 0.71 -6.98
CA ALA A 223 1.96 -0.16 -6.03
C ALA A 223 1.03 -1.28 -5.57
N VAL A 224 1.61 -2.45 -5.35
CA VAL A 224 0.87 -3.63 -4.89
C VAL A 224 1.54 -4.19 -3.64
N VAL A 225 0.78 -4.97 -2.90
CA VAL A 225 1.27 -5.83 -1.84
C VAL A 225 1.73 -7.12 -2.49
N GLN A 226 3.01 -7.43 -2.35
CA GLN A 226 3.57 -8.75 -2.64
C GLN A 226 3.49 -9.58 -1.36
N VAL A 227 2.71 -10.65 -1.39
CA VAL A 227 2.54 -11.60 -0.28
C VAL A 227 3.20 -12.91 -0.65
N THR A 228 4.18 -13.34 0.13
CA THR A 228 4.76 -14.68 0.03
C THR A 228 4.08 -15.58 1.05
N LEU A 229 3.46 -16.65 0.56
CA LEU A 229 2.79 -17.65 1.36
C LEU A 229 3.78 -18.76 1.79
N ALA A 230 3.50 -19.45 2.89
CA ALA A 230 4.30 -20.59 3.37
C ALA A 230 4.40 -21.75 2.36
N THR A 231 3.49 -21.81 1.38
CA THR A 231 3.55 -22.72 0.23
C THR A 231 4.62 -22.36 -0.80
N GLY A 232 5.31 -21.22 -0.63
CA GLY A 232 6.27 -20.64 -1.58
C GLY A 232 5.60 -19.88 -2.73
N ARG A 233 4.27 -19.77 -2.74
CA ARG A 233 3.52 -18.99 -3.73
C ARG A 233 3.60 -17.51 -3.41
N VAL A 234 3.62 -16.69 -4.46
CA VAL A 234 3.67 -15.24 -4.36
C VAL A 234 2.43 -14.66 -5.02
N LEU A 235 1.76 -13.76 -4.31
CA LEU A 235 0.63 -12.99 -4.80
C LEU A 235 1.02 -11.51 -4.86
N GLU A 236 0.91 -10.90 -6.03
CA GLU A 236 1.00 -9.45 -6.20
C GLU A 236 -0.42 -8.88 -6.36
N ILE A 237 -0.95 -8.32 -5.28
CA ILE A 237 -2.35 -7.88 -5.19
C ILE A 237 -2.41 -6.47 -4.60
N SER A 238 -3.32 -5.65 -5.11
CA SER A 238 -3.51 -4.29 -4.62
C SER A 238 -3.96 -4.29 -3.15
N GLY A 239 -3.49 -3.34 -2.35
CA GLY A 239 -3.67 -3.32 -0.90
C GLY A 239 -5.13 -3.38 -0.44
N GLY A 240 -6.04 -2.70 -1.14
CA GLY A 240 -7.45 -2.71 -0.80
C GLY A 240 -8.20 -4.01 -1.10
N HIS A 241 -7.55 -5.05 -1.65
CA HIS A 241 -8.24 -6.26 -2.12
C HIS A 241 -8.70 -7.09 -0.92
N PRO A 242 -9.94 -7.61 -0.94
CA PRO A 242 -10.41 -8.40 0.17
C PRO A 242 -9.82 -9.81 0.10
N THR A 243 -9.37 -10.33 1.23
CA THR A 243 -9.30 -11.77 1.48
C THR A 243 -10.72 -12.33 1.62
N ALA A 244 -10.88 -13.66 1.58
CA ALA A 244 -12.21 -14.27 1.69
C ALA A 244 -12.93 -14.00 3.02
N ASP A 245 -12.18 -13.68 4.08
CA ASP A 245 -12.71 -13.26 5.39
C ASP A 245 -12.92 -11.74 5.51
N GLY A 246 -12.72 -10.98 4.42
CA GLY A 246 -13.03 -9.56 4.32
C GLY A 246 -11.93 -8.60 4.81
N ARG A 247 -10.78 -9.11 5.28
CA ARG A 247 -9.60 -8.27 5.55
C ARG A 247 -9.01 -7.73 4.26
N ARG A 248 -8.25 -6.64 4.35
CA ARG A 248 -7.55 -6.04 3.21
C ARG A 248 -6.11 -6.53 3.15
N PHE A 249 -5.57 -6.71 1.94
CA PHE A 249 -4.18 -7.10 1.74
C PHE A 249 -3.16 -6.11 2.36
N ASP A 250 -3.46 -4.82 2.40
CA ASP A 250 -2.60 -3.81 3.06
C ASP A 250 -2.70 -3.76 4.59
N ALA A 251 -3.62 -4.54 5.18
CA ALA A 251 -3.75 -4.69 6.61
C ALA A 251 -3.11 -5.99 7.14
N LEU A 252 -2.56 -6.83 6.26
CA LEU A 252 -1.92 -8.09 6.62
C LEU A 252 -0.47 -7.87 7.09
N ALA A 253 0.04 -8.82 7.86
CA ALA A 253 1.42 -8.85 8.32
C ALA A 253 2.02 -10.28 8.23
N PRO A 254 3.36 -10.43 8.25
CA PRO A 254 3.97 -11.74 8.38
C PRO A 254 3.50 -12.42 9.68
N GLY A 255 3.17 -13.71 9.59
CA GLY A 255 2.56 -14.48 10.68
C GLY A 255 1.03 -14.48 10.70
N ASP A 256 0.37 -13.61 9.93
CA ASP A 256 -1.06 -13.78 9.63
C ASP A 256 -1.25 -14.97 8.67
N ALA A 257 -2.50 -15.45 8.54
CA ALA A 257 -2.86 -16.48 7.57
C ALA A 257 -3.98 -16.02 6.63
N ILE A 258 -3.96 -16.51 5.38
CA ILE A 258 -5.05 -16.39 4.41
C ILE A 258 -5.53 -17.80 4.10
N ASP A 259 -6.82 -18.08 4.33
CA ASP A 259 -7.40 -19.41 4.10
C ASP A 259 -6.62 -20.54 4.81
N GLY A 260 -6.11 -20.25 6.01
CA GLY A 260 -5.30 -21.18 6.80
C GLY A 260 -3.85 -21.36 6.33
N VAL A 261 -3.39 -20.62 5.32
CA VAL A 261 -2.01 -20.61 4.85
C VAL A 261 -1.27 -19.39 5.39
N ASP A 262 -0.17 -19.62 6.12
CA ASP A 262 0.61 -18.56 6.74
C ASP A 262 1.30 -17.66 5.70
N ILE A 263 1.39 -16.36 6.04
CA ILE A 263 2.17 -15.36 5.32
C ILE A 263 3.57 -15.34 5.92
N VAL A 264 4.58 -15.63 5.09
CA VAL A 264 5.99 -15.62 5.52
C VAL A 264 6.67 -14.28 5.25
N GLU A 265 6.22 -13.55 4.23
CA GLU A 265 6.75 -12.24 3.88
C GLU A 265 5.66 -11.36 3.26
N ILE A 266 5.73 -10.06 3.56
CA ILE A 266 4.90 -9.05 2.93
C ILE A 266 5.76 -7.84 2.56
N ALA A 267 5.58 -7.34 1.34
CA ALA A 267 6.30 -6.17 0.87
C ALA A 267 5.39 -5.30 0.01
N HIS A 268 5.53 -3.98 0.14
CA HIS A 268 4.95 -3.05 -0.82
C HIS A 268 5.94 -2.81 -1.96
N VAL A 269 5.55 -3.16 -3.17
CA VAL A 269 6.42 -3.10 -4.34
C VAL A 269 5.84 -2.23 -5.44
N PRO A 270 6.68 -1.49 -6.21
CA PRO A 270 6.23 -0.81 -7.41
C PRO A 270 5.64 -1.82 -8.40
N TYR A 271 4.45 -1.51 -8.89
CA TYR A 271 3.74 -2.34 -9.85
C TYR A 271 4.27 -2.11 -11.25
N ARG A 272 4.64 -3.20 -11.93
CA ARG A 272 5.37 -3.15 -13.20
C ARG A 272 4.49 -3.25 -14.45
N HIS A 273 3.20 -3.54 -14.29
CA HIS A 273 2.31 -3.78 -15.41
C HIS A 273 1.38 -2.59 -15.66
N ALA A 274 0.96 -2.43 -16.92
CA ALA A 274 0.07 -1.34 -17.31
C ALA A 274 -1.41 -1.57 -16.93
N HIS A 275 -1.76 -2.81 -16.53
CA HIS A 275 -3.14 -3.17 -16.20
C HIS A 275 -3.21 -4.17 -15.05
N THR A 276 -4.22 -4.01 -14.20
CA THR A 276 -4.61 -4.93 -13.13
C THR A 276 -5.91 -5.66 -13.50
N TYR A 277 -6.17 -6.79 -12.84
CA TYR A 277 -7.27 -7.70 -13.19
C TYR A 277 -8.07 -8.12 -11.97
N ASP A 278 -9.38 -8.23 -12.12
CA ASP A 278 -10.24 -8.89 -11.14
C ASP A 278 -11.32 -9.69 -11.86
N ILE A 279 -11.83 -10.72 -11.19
CA ILE A 279 -12.88 -11.60 -11.70
C ILE A 279 -13.96 -11.75 -10.65
N LEU A 280 -15.19 -11.97 -11.11
CA LEU A 280 -16.32 -12.30 -10.27
C LEU A 280 -16.91 -13.63 -10.70
N PRO A 281 -16.67 -14.71 -9.94
CA PRO A 281 -17.39 -15.95 -10.15
C PRO A 281 -18.88 -15.76 -9.90
N ASP A 282 -19.71 -16.49 -10.62
CA ASP A 282 -21.12 -16.67 -10.31
C ASP A 282 -21.25 -17.56 -9.07
N SER A 283 -21.03 -16.97 -7.88
CA SER A 283 -21.20 -17.61 -6.59
C SER A 283 -21.84 -16.64 -5.59
N ASP A 284 -22.39 -17.19 -4.50
CA ASP A 284 -23.00 -16.47 -3.39
C ASP A 284 -21.97 -15.72 -2.52
N THR A 285 -20.69 -16.08 -2.61
CA THR A 285 -19.61 -15.43 -1.86
C THR A 285 -18.80 -14.44 -2.69
N GLY A 286 -18.80 -14.57 -4.02
CA GLY A 286 -17.92 -13.80 -4.90
C GLY A 286 -16.43 -14.04 -4.66
N THR A 287 -16.04 -15.15 -4.02
CA THR A 287 -14.64 -15.50 -3.76
C THR A 287 -14.06 -16.39 -4.85
N TYR A 288 -12.74 -16.40 -5.01
CA TYR A 288 -12.04 -17.31 -5.92
C TYR A 288 -10.68 -17.70 -5.35
N VAL A 289 -10.15 -18.83 -5.82
CA VAL A 289 -8.85 -19.34 -5.36
C VAL A 289 -7.73 -18.74 -6.21
N ALA A 290 -6.80 -18.05 -5.56
CA ALA A 290 -5.61 -17.46 -6.17
C ALA A 290 -4.35 -17.92 -5.44
N GLY A 291 -3.39 -18.51 -6.14
CA GLY A 291 -2.16 -19.04 -5.55
C GLY A 291 -2.39 -20.09 -4.46
N GLY A 292 -3.51 -20.82 -4.56
CA GLY A 292 -3.91 -21.84 -3.60
C GLY A 292 -4.61 -21.33 -2.33
N VAL A 293 -4.96 -20.04 -2.26
CA VAL A 293 -5.74 -19.47 -1.13
C VAL A 293 -7.00 -18.79 -1.63
N LEU A 294 -8.08 -18.83 -0.83
CA LEU A 294 -9.33 -18.16 -1.14
C LEU A 294 -9.25 -16.64 -0.88
N ILE A 295 -9.56 -15.84 -1.91
CA ILE A 295 -9.65 -14.37 -1.83
C ILE A 295 -11.01 -13.87 -2.35
N GLY A 296 -11.38 -12.64 -2.02
CA GLY A 296 -12.66 -12.05 -2.41
C GLY A 296 -12.57 -11.25 -3.70
N SER A 297 -13.65 -11.21 -4.48
CA SER A 297 -13.80 -10.28 -5.60
C SER A 297 -14.21 -8.89 -5.12
N THR A 298 -13.76 -7.87 -5.83
CA THR A 298 -14.15 -6.47 -5.59
C THR A 298 -15.32 -6.03 -6.44
N LEU A 299 -15.77 -6.91 -7.33
CA LEU A 299 -16.83 -6.65 -8.29
C LEU A 299 -18.22 -7.02 -7.73
N LEU A 300 -18.30 -7.42 -6.46
CA LEU A 300 -19.57 -7.63 -5.77
C LEU A 300 -20.41 -6.35 -5.80
N GLY A 301 -21.66 -6.46 -6.26
CA GLY A 301 -22.57 -5.31 -6.41
C GLY A 301 -22.34 -4.46 -7.67
N VAL A 302 -21.39 -4.82 -8.54
CA VAL A 302 -21.25 -4.22 -9.87
C VAL A 302 -22.20 -4.97 -10.82
N GLU A 303 -23.29 -4.30 -11.20
CA GLU A 303 -24.22 -4.73 -12.26
C GLU A 303 -23.72 -4.35 -13.66
#